data_AF-A0A0F9T6B8-F1
#
_entry.id   AF-A0A0F9T6B8-F1
#
_cell.length_a   1.000
_cell.length_b   1.000
_cell.length_c   1.000
_cell.angle_alpha   90.00
_cell.angle_beta   90.00
_cell.angle_gamma   90.00
#
_symmetry.space_group_name_H-M   'P 1'
#
loop_
_entity.id
_entity.type
_entity.pdbx_description
1 polymer ?
#
loop_
_entity_poly.entity_id
_entity_poly.type
_entity_poly.pdbx_seq_one_letter_code
_entity_poly.pdbx_strand_id
1 'polypeptide(L)' 'MPYKVVKRGGTKPYKIIKISTGKIVGSSTSKVKAEASVRARYIGKRS' A
#
# COMPACT_ATOMS: atom_id res chain seq x y z
N MET A 1 4.19 -10.58 0.00
CA MET A 1 3.57 -9.43 -0.70
C MET A 1 4.63 -8.41 -1.08
N PRO A 2 4.72 -7.99 -2.36
CA PRO A 2 5.75 -7.04 -2.82
C PRO A 2 5.43 -5.58 -2.45
N TYR A 3 4.49 -5.35 -1.53
CA TYR A 3 4.04 -4.03 -1.11
C TYR A 3 4.12 -3.91 0.41
N LYS A 4 4.53 -2.74 0.90
CA LYS A 4 4.60 -2.39 2.31
C LYS A 4 3.72 -1.18 2.58
N VAL A 5 3.01 -1.19 3.71
CA VAL A 5 2.30 -0.01 4.21
C VAL A 5 3.21 0.72 5.20
N VAL A 6 3.42 2.01 4.98
CA VAL A 6 4.18 2.88 5.90
C VAL A 6 3.33 4.06 6.35
N LYS A 7 3.47 4.46 7.62
CA LYS A 7 2.83 5.65 8.16
C LYS A 7 3.79 6.84 7.98
N ARG A 8 3.36 7.91 7.30
CA ARG A 8 4.20 9.09 7.02
C ARG A 8 3.61 10.44 7.46
N GLY A 9 2.39 10.45 7.99
CA GLY A 9 1.68 11.69 8.41
C GLY A 9 0.93 12.39 7.27
N GLY A 10 0.16 13.44 7.61
CA GLY A 10 -0.71 14.19 6.68
C GLY A 10 -2.12 13.61 6.50
N THR A 11 -2.93 14.22 5.61
CA THR A 11 -4.35 13.87 5.37
C THR A 11 -4.58 12.41 4.96
N LYS A 12 -3.57 11.76 4.36
CA LYS A 12 -3.56 10.32 4.06
C LYS A 12 -2.29 9.70 4.65
N PRO A 13 -2.29 9.38 5.96
CA PRO A 13 -1.07 9.04 6.67
C PRO A 13 -0.49 7.68 6.27
N TYR A 14 -1.26 6.79 5.62
CA TYR A 14 -0.80 5.47 5.21
C TYR A 14 -0.45 5.45 3.73
N LYS A 15 0.83 5.23 3.40
CA LYS A 15 1.30 5.07 2.02
C LYS A 15 1.62 3.61 1.73
N ILE A 16 1.29 3.16 0.53
CA ILE A 16 1.58 1.82 0.02
C ILE A 16 2.79 1.94 -0.90
N ILE A 17 3.86 1.25 -0.57
CA ILE A 17 5.14 1.29 -1.28
C ILE A 17 5.42 -0.08 -1.89
N LYS A 18 5.81 -0.12 -3.17
CA LYS A 18 6.32 -1.33 -3.80
C LYS A 18 7.74 -1.58 -3.33
N ILE A 19 7.97 -2.69 -2.63
CA ILE A 19 9.25 -3.03 -1.97
C ILE A 19 10.38 -3.09 -2.99
N SER A 20 10.13 -3.65 -4.18
CA SER A 20 11.16 -3.84 -5.20
C SER A 20 11.67 -2.54 -5.84
N THR A 21 10.90 -1.45 -5.79
CA THR A 21 11.27 -0.19 -6.47
C THR A 21 11.23 1.03 -5.56
N GLY A 22 10.83 0.88 -4.29
CA GLY A 22 10.59 2.01 -3.37
C GLY A 22 9.47 2.96 -3.82
N LYS A 23 8.73 2.67 -4.89
CA LYS A 23 7.73 3.58 -5.46
C LYS A 23 6.45 3.56 -4.65
N ILE A 24 5.88 4.74 -4.39
CA ILE A 24 4.56 4.90 -3.79
C ILE A 24 3.52 4.57 -4.86
N VAL A 25 2.73 3.53 -4.62
CA VAL A 25 1.68 3.06 -5.53
C VAL A 25 0.27 3.37 -5.01
N GLY A 26 0.16 3.93 -3.81
CA GLY A 26 -1.12 4.38 -3.27
C GLY A 26 -0.98 5.04 -1.91
N SER A 27 -2.06 5.68 -1.49
CA SER A 27 -2.19 6.27 -0.16
C SER A 27 -3.60 6.05 0.39
N SER A 28 -3.75 6.12 1.70
CA SER A 28 -5.01 5.88 2.40
C SER A 28 -5.06 6.63 3.73
N THR A 29 -6.29 6.91 4.16
CA THR A 29 -6.59 7.54 5.44
C THR A 29 -6.50 6.57 6.62
N SER A 30 -6.73 5.27 6.39
CA SER A 30 -6.76 4.23 7.43
C SER A 30 -5.86 3.05 7.07
N LYS A 31 -5.23 2.45 8.09
CA LYS A 31 -4.36 1.26 7.97
C LYS A 31 -5.09 0.10 7.27
N VAL A 32 -6.32 -0.17 7.71
CA VAL A 32 -7.16 -1.26 7.20
C VAL A 32 -7.42 -1.12 5.70
N LYS A 33 -7.74 0.10 5.23
CA LYS A 33 -7.96 0.39 3.80
C LYS A 33 -6.67 0.19 2.99
N ALA A 34 -5.53 0.59 3.53
CA ALA A 34 -4.23 0.40 2.88
C ALA A 34 -3.89 -1.09 2.73
N GLU A 35 -4.12 -1.90 3.77
CA GLU A 35 -3.88 -3.34 3.76
C GLU A 35 -4.84 -4.09 2.83
N ALA A 36 -6.12 -3.70 2.80
CA ALA A 36 -7.08 -4.24 1.84
C ALA A 36 -6.65 -3.96 0.39
N SER A 37 -6.17 -2.74 0.11
CA SER A 37 -5.63 -2.36 -1.20
C SER A 37 -4.39 -3.18 -1.57
N VAL A 38 -3.50 -3.44 -0.61
CA VAL A 38 -2.34 -4.32 -0.80
C VAL A 38 -2.76 -5.76 -1.11
N ARG A 39 -3.77 -6.28 -0.41
CA ARG A 39 -4.37 -7.62 -0.68
C ARG A 39 -4.96 -7.71 -2.08
N ALA A 40 -5.80 -6.77 -2.48
CA ALA A 40 -6.39 -6.73 -3.82
C ALA A 40 -5.32 -6.71 -4.92
N ARG A 41 -4.26 -5.90 -4.74
CA ARG A 41 -3.14 -5.83 -5.70
C ARG A 41 -2.32 -7.10 -5.76
N TYR A 42 -2.19 -7.83 -4.65
CA TYR A 42 -1.46 -9.09 -4.64
C TYR A 42 -2.25 -10.21 -5.34
N ILE A 43 -3.57 -10.23 -5.16
CA ILE A 43 -4.47 -11.15 -5.86
C ILE A 43 -4.40 -10.92 -7.38
N GLY A 44 -4.55 -9.67 -7.83
CA GLY A 44 -4.47 -9.33 -9.26
C GLY A 44 -3.07 -9.43 -9.90
N LYS A 45 -2.02 -9.70 -9.12
CA LYS A 45 -0.65 -9.91 -9.65
C LYS A 45 -0.29 -11.39 -9.80
N ARG A 46 -1.19 -12.30 -9.42
CA ARG A 46 -0.99 -13.75 -9.47
C ARG A 46 -1.77 -14.43 -10.61
N SER A 47 -2.40 -13.64 -11.48
CA SER A 47 -3.00 -14.05 -12.75
C SER A 47 -1.98 -14.05 -13.87
#